data_AF-A0A6G3SZ94-F1
#
_entry.id   AF-A0A6G3SZ94-F1
#
_cell.length_a   1.000
_cell.length_b   1.000
_cell.length_c   1.000
_cell.angle_alpha   90.00
_cell.angle_beta   90.00
_cell.angle_gamma   90.00
#
_symmetry.space_group_name_H-M   'P 1'
#
loop_
_entity.id
_entity.type
_entity.pdbx_description
1 polymer ?
#
loop_
_entity_poly.entity_id
_entity_poly.type
_entity_poly.pdbx_seq_one_letter_code
_entity_poly.pdbx_strand_id
1 'polypeptide(L)'
;MAAHRRSAHRKPKQRPLTGSAARTAATLALAGAATAGSVTGAGAAPAEPAPTATQVRAKVDRLYHDAEVATEKYNGAKEAAATATRAVDALADEAARRTARLNTARHALGSLATAQYRSGTLDPAVQLALSSDPDAYLQRASYLDRAGDRQNGLLRGIRRQVSQITRVKARADQETERLAARRAELRDHRTAIRTKLADARKLLDTLTADERAAYESAADARHGGGPSHAD
;
A
#
# COMPACT_ATOMS: atom_id res chain seq x y z
N MET A 1 6.61 -54.38 5.07
CA MET A 1 5.55 -54.36 4.03
C MET A 1 5.44 -52.95 3.49
N ALA A 2 5.53 -52.83 2.16
CA ALA A 2 5.90 -51.63 1.42
C ALA A 2 4.78 -50.58 1.36
N ALA A 3 5.19 -49.31 1.43
CA ALA A 3 4.35 -48.14 1.31
C ALA A 3 3.69 -48.05 -0.08
N HIS A 4 2.38 -47.84 -0.08
CA HIS A 4 1.61 -47.60 -1.30
C HIS A 4 1.87 -46.19 -1.87
N ARG A 5 2.16 -46.22 -3.16
CA ARG A 5 2.30 -45.10 -4.10
C ARG A 5 1.10 -44.16 -4.06
N ARG A 6 1.36 -42.87 -4.31
CA ARG A 6 0.60 -42.08 -5.31
C ARG A 6 1.37 -40.82 -5.68
N SER A 7 2.02 -40.89 -6.85
CA SER A 7 2.59 -39.76 -7.56
C SER A 7 1.45 -38.88 -8.12
N ALA A 8 1.40 -37.61 -7.74
CA ALA A 8 0.52 -36.62 -8.36
C ALA A 8 1.34 -35.70 -9.27
N HIS A 9 1.43 -36.08 -10.55
CA HIS A 9 1.89 -35.20 -11.62
C HIS A 9 0.87 -34.08 -11.84
N ARG A 10 1.26 -32.82 -11.63
CA ARG A 10 0.48 -31.66 -12.08
C ARG A 10 1.15 -31.08 -13.34
N LYS A 11 0.61 -31.42 -14.52
CA LYS A 11 0.97 -30.79 -15.79
C LYS A 11 0.45 -29.33 -15.86
N PRO A 12 1.18 -28.41 -16.51
CA PRO A 12 0.71 -27.06 -16.75
C PRO A 12 -0.39 -27.04 -17.83
N LYS A 13 -1.48 -26.31 -17.58
CA LYS A 13 -2.54 -26.07 -18.57
C LYS A 13 -2.05 -25.02 -19.58
N GLN A 14 -1.86 -25.45 -20.82
CA GLN A 14 -1.79 -24.56 -21.97
C GLN A 14 -3.20 -24.17 -22.40
N ARG A 15 -3.40 -22.91 -22.79
CA ARG A 15 -4.61 -22.41 -23.45
C ARG A 15 -4.26 -22.00 -24.88
N PRO A 16 -5.04 -22.44 -25.89
CA PRO A 16 -4.79 -22.06 -27.28
C PRO A 16 -5.37 -20.68 -27.61
N LEU A 17 -4.67 -20.03 -28.55
CA LEU A 17 -4.97 -18.78 -29.23
C LEU A 17 -6.17 -18.92 -30.18
N THR A 18 -7.06 -17.92 -30.21
CA THR A 18 -7.87 -17.46 -31.36
C THR A 18 -8.29 -16.01 -31.02
N GLY A 19 -7.73 -14.97 -31.67
CA GLY A 19 -8.28 -14.27 -32.86
C GLY A 19 -9.15 -13.07 -32.42
N SER A 20 -9.14 -11.86 -32.97
CA SER A 20 -8.43 -11.21 -34.07
C SER A 20 -8.49 -9.69 -33.89
N ALA A 21 -7.50 -8.98 -34.44
CA ALA A 21 -7.55 -7.64 -35.04
C ALA A 21 -8.38 -6.51 -34.39
N ALA A 22 -7.68 -5.47 -33.91
CA ALA A 22 -7.71 -4.14 -34.53
C ALA A 22 -6.94 -3.10 -33.68
N ARG A 23 -5.91 -2.49 -34.31
CA ARG A 23 -5.55 -1.06 -34.28
C ARG A 23 -5.16 -0.48 -32.90
N THR A 24 -4.05 0.23 -32.69
CA THR A 24 -3.24 1.07 -33.57
C THR A 24 -1.95 1.37 -32.81
N ALA A 25 -0.79 0.97 -33.34
CA ALA A 25 0.51 1.36 -32.79
C ALA A 25 1.02 2.57 -33.59
N ALA A 26 1.10 3.73 -32.94
CA ALA A 26 1.78 4.90 -33.49
C ALA A 26 3.27 4.83 -33.13
N THR A 27 4.05 4.11 -33.93
CA THR A 27 5.51 4.16 -33.89
C THR A 27 5.98 5.14 -34.94
N LEU A 28 6.42 6.33 -34.50
CA LEU A 28 7.15 7.29 -35.30
C LEU A 28 8.52 6.69 -35.65
N ALA A 29 8.67 6.20 -36.88
CA ALA A 29 9.96 5.85 -37.46
C ALA A 29 10.55 7.11 -38.11
N LEU A 30 11.63 7.63 -37.53
CA LEU A 30 12.53 8.57 -38.21
C LEU A 30 13.33 7.79 -39.25
N ALA A 31 12.91 7.85 -40.51
CA ALA A 31 13.69 7.37 -41.64
C ALA A 31 14.70 8.44 -42.07
N GLY A 32 15.98 8.19 -41.83
CA GLY A 32 17.07 8.89 -42.50
C GLY A 32 17.24 8.31 -43.91
N ALA A 33 16.89 9.08 -44.93
CA ALA A 33 17.20 8.75 -46.33
C ALA A 33 18.07 9.87 -46.91
N ALA A 34 19.38 9.63 -46.95
CA ALA A 34 20.29 10.36 -47.79
C ALA A 34 20.38 9.63 -49.14
N THR A 35 19.60 10.08 -50.13
CA THR A 35 19.80 9.72 -51.53
C THR A 35 19.76 10.99 -52.36
N ALA A 36 20.93 11.44 -52.78
CA ALA A 36 21.08 12.38 -53.87
C ALA A 36 20.66 11.68 -55.17
N GLY A 37 19.64 12.20 -55.85
CA GLY A 37 19.13 11.63 -57.09
C GLY A 37 17.97 12.46 -57.63
N SER A 38 18.25 13.20 -58.69
CA SER A 38 17.45 14.20 -59.37
C SER A 38 16.20 13.67 -60.12
N VAL A 39 15.10 14.43 -60.00
CA VAL A 39 14.09 14.76 -61.05
C VAL A 39 12.96 13.75 -61.35
N THR A 40 11.73 14.04 -60.89
CA THR A 40 10.49 14.30 -61.68
C THR A 40 9.22 14.05 -60.85
N GLY A 41 8.31 15.03 -60.84
CA GLY A 41 6.85 14.82 -60.90
C GLY A 41 6.08 14.17 -59.74
N ALA A 42 5.15 14.96 -59.19
CA ALA A 42 3.92 14.58 -58.45
C ALA A 42 4.02 14.29 -56.94
N GLY A 43 3.50 15.24 -56.16
CA GLY A 43 2.79 14.94 -54.92
C GLY A 43 3.61 14.88 -53.63
N ALA A 44 4.47 15.88 -53.37
CA ALA A 44 4.91 16.12 -52.00
C ALA A 44 3.69 16.57 -51.17
N ALA A 45 3.19 15.69 -50.31
CA ALA A 45 2.32 16.09 -49.21
C ALA A 45 3.05 17.22 -48.45
N PRO A 46 2.38 18.33 -48.09
CA PRO A 46 3.03 19.43 -47.39
C PRO A 46 3.65 18.86 -46.11
N ALA A 47 4.97 18.94 -45.98
CA ALA A 47 5.62 18.78 -44.69
C ALA A 47 4.97 19.80 -43.75
N GLU A 48 4.37 19.36 -42.65
CA GLU A 48 3.78 20.28 -41.68
C GLU A 48 4.83 21.35 -41.34
N PRO A 49 4.49 22.65 -41.45
CA PRO A 49 5.43 23.70 -41.14
C PRO A 49 5.93 23.53 -39.70
N ALA A 50 7.23 23.69 -39.50
CA ALA A 50 7.83 23.64 -38.18
C ALA A 50 7.07 24.58 -37.23
N PRO A 51 6.77 24.15 -35.99
CA PRO A 51 5.98 24.94 -35.07
C PRO A 51 6.62 26.29 -34.83
N THR A 52 5.82 27.35 -34.90
CA THR A 52 6.28 28.73 -34.64
C THR A 52 6.72 28.89 -33.18
N ALA A 53 7.62 29.84 -32.91
CA ALA A 53 8.09 30.12 -31.54
C ALA A 53 6.93 30.38 -30.56
N THR A 54 5.87 31.07 -31.00
CA THR A 54 4.65 31.29 -30.21
C THR A 54 3.93 29.99 -29.86
N GLN A 55 3.82 29.05 -30.81
CA GLN A 55 3.23 27.74 -30.56
C GLN A 55 4.09 26.89 -29.61
N VAL A 56 5.41 26.96 -29.71
CA VAL A 56 6.33 26.29 -28.78
C VAL A 56 6.15 26.84 -27.37
N ARG A 57 6.15 28.17 -27.18
CA ARG A 57 5.92 28.83 -25.89
C ARG A 57 4.58 28.41 -25.26
N ALA A 58 3.49 28.41 -26.03
CA ALA A 58 2.18 27.99 -25.54
C ALA A 58 2.15 26.51 -25.11
N LYS A 59 2.85 25.63 -25.83
CA LYS A 59 3.00 24.21 -25.43
C LYS A 59 3.82 24.06 -24.15
N VAL A 60 4.89 24.84 -23.99
CA VAL A 60 5.71 24.85 -22.77
C VAL A 60 4.89 25.33 -21.57
N ASP A 61 4.16 26.44 -21.70
CA ASP A 61 3.28 26.96 -20.64
C ASP A 61 2.25 25.91 -20.20
N ARG A 62 1.64 25.20 -21.16
CA ARG A 62 0.72 24.10 -20.87
C ARG A 62 1.40 22.95 -20.12
N LEU A 63 2.61 22.55 -20.51
CA LEU A 63 3.34 21.47 -19.84
C LEU A 63 3.73 21.84 -18.40
N TYR A 64 4.11 23.10 -18.16
CA TYR A 64 4.37 23.59 -16.80
C TYR A 64 3.09 23.58 -15.97
N HIS A 65 1.98 24.09 -16.50
CA HIS A 65 0.69 24.03 -15.81
C HIS A 65 0.25 22.60 -15.49
N ASP A 66 0.37 21.68 -16.46
CA ASP A 66 0.05 20.26 -16.24
C ASP A 66 1.00 19.62 -15.20
N ALA A 67 2.24 20.11 -15.07
CA ALA A 67 3.19 19.68 -14.05
C ALA A 67 2.84 20.22 -12.66
N GLU A 68 2.36 21.45 -12.56
CA GLU A 68 1.81 22.03 -11.32
C GLU A 68 0.61 21.23 -10.85
N VAL A 69 -0.36 20.95 -11.72
CA VAL A 69 -1.54 20.12 -11.39
C VAL A 69 -1.11 18.72 -10.94
N ALA A 70 -0.09 18.13 -11.56
CA ALA A 70 0.45 16.85 -11.13
C ALA A 70 1.18 16.94 -9.78
N THR A 71 1.80 18.08 -9.47
CA THR A 71 2.45 18.37 -8.20
C THR A 71 1.44 18.51 -7.07
N GLU A 72 0.32 19.19 -7.30
CA GLU A 72 -0.77 19.26 -6.32
C GLU A 72 -1.35 17.87 -6.00
N LYS A 73 -1.57 17.05 -7.04
CA LYS A 73 -2.00 15.65 -6.85
C LYS A 73 -0.95 14.83 -6.11
N TYR A 74 0.34 15.03 -6.40
CA TYR A 74 1.44 14.40 -5.67
C TYR A 74 1.43 14.78 -4.19
N ASN A 75 1.25 16.07 -3.87
CA ASN A 75 1.19 16.56 -2.50
C ASN A 75 0.01 15.93 -1.73
N GLY A 76 -1.19 15.90 -2.33
CA GLY A 76 -2.34 15.21 -1.74
C GLY A 76 -2.10 13.72 -1.50
N ALA A 77 -1.51 13.01 -2.49
CA ALA A 77 -1.14 11.60 -2.34
C ALA A 77 -0.08 11.39 -1.24
N LYS A 78 0.84 12.36 -1.06
CA LYS A 78 1.90 12.32 -0.05
C LYS A 78 1.32 12.41 1.35
N GLU A 79 0.39 13.32 1.57
CA GLU A 79 -0.32 13.45 2.83
C GLU A 79 -1.17 12.22 3.15
N ALA A 80 -1.85 11.66 2.15
CA ALA A 80 -2.60 10.42 2.30
C ALA A 80 -1.69 9.23 2.67
N ALA A 81 -0.52 9.10 2.02
CA ALA A 81 0.46 8.08 2.35
C ALA A 81 1.05 8.26 3.75
N ALA A 82 1.31 9.49 4.18
CA ALA A 82 1.78 9.78 5.53
C ALA A 82 0.74 9.41 6.59
N THR A 83 -0.54 9.68 6.31
CA THR A 83 -1.66 9.31 7.18
C THR A 83 -1.85 7.81 7.27
N ALA A 84 -1.79 7.08 6.15
CA ALA A 84 -1.84 5.62 6.14
C ALA A 84 -0.65 5.01 6.89
N THR A 85 0.55 5.59 6.77
CA THR A 85 1.74 5.16 7.55
C THR A 85 1.46 5.27 9.05
N ARG A 86 1.00 6.43 9.52
CA ARG A 86 0.63 6.64 10.93
C ARG A 86 -0.44 5.66 11.42
N ALA A 87 -1.40 5.32 10.58
CA ALA A 87 -2.45 4.35 10.91
C ALA A 87 -1.88 2.92 11.06
N VAL A 88 -0.99 2.50 10.17
CA VAL A 88 -0.30 1.20 10.26
C VAL A 88 0.52 1.12 11.55
N ASP A 89 1.30 2.16 11.86
CA ASP A 89 2.12 2.20 13.08
C ASP A 89 1.27 2.12 14.35
N ALA A 90 0.17 2.88 14.41
CA ALA A 90 -0.76 2.85 15.53
C ALA A 90 -1.42 1.46 15.73
N LEU A 91 -1.76 0.77 14.63
CA LEU A 91 -2.33 -0.57 14.66
C LEU A 91 -1.29 -1.62 15.09
N ALA A 92 -0.03 -1.49 14.64
CA ALA A 92 1.07 -2.35 15.08
C ALA A 92 1.30 -2.22 16.59
N ASP A 93 1.33 -0.99 17.10
CA ASP A 93 1.46 -0.70 18.52
C ASP A 93 0.27 -1.25 19.33
N GLU A 94 -0.95 -1.09 18.83
CA GLU A 94 -2.14 -1.67 19.46
C GLU A 94 -2.06 -3.20 19.49
N ALA A 95 -1.64 -3.84 18.40
CA ALA A 95 -1.45 -5.28 18.33
C ALA A 95 -0.40 -5.77 19.34
N ALA A 96 0.72 -5.04 19.48
CA ALA A 96 1.77 -5.34 20.45
C ALA A 96 1.24 -5.26 21.89
N ARG A 97 0.58 -4.16 22.27
CA ARG A 97 -0.03 -4.00 23.60
C ARG A 97 -1.06 -5.07 23.90
N ARG A 98 -1.92 -5.42 22.95
CA ARG A 98 -2.92 -6.49 23.13
C ARG A 98 -2.27 -7.86 23.27
N THR A 99 -1.22 -8.14 22.50
CA THR A 99 -0.47 -9.39 22.58
C THR A 99 0.23 -9.52 23.94
N ALA A 100 0.79 -8.44 24.47
CA ALA A 100 1.36 -8.43 25.83
C ALA A 100 0.30 -8.79 26.88
N ARG A 101 -0.89 -8.18 26.83
CA ARG A 101 -2.02 -8.50 27.74
C ARG A 101 -2.48 -9.96 27.61
N LEU A 102 -2.51 -10.50 26.39
CA LEU A 102 -2.83 -11.91 26.15
C LEU A 102 -1.78 -12.83 26.78
N ASN A 103 -0.49 -12.48 26.67
CA ASN A 103 0.59 -13.26 27.27
C ASN A 103 0.49 -13.25 28.80
N THR A 104 0.20 -12.10 29.44
CA THR A 104 -0.08 -12.04 30.88
C THR A 104 -1.23 -12.96 31.28
N ALA A 105 -2.33 -12.96 30.53
CA ALA A 105 -3.47 -13.85 30.80
C ALA A 105 -3.11 -15.33 30.62
N ARG A 106 -2.30 -15.67 29.61
CA ARG A 106 -1.79 -17.03 29.38
C ARG A 106 -0.86 -17.49 30.50
N HIS A 107 0.02 -16.61 31.00
CA HIS A 107 0.87 -16.92 32.14
C HIS A 107 0.06 -17.21 33.40
N ALA A 108 -0.94 -16.37 33.71
CA ALA A 108 -1.84 -16.60 34.85
C ALA A 108 -2.58 -17.95 34.75
N LEU A 109 -3.08 -18.30 33.55
CA LEU A 109 -3.70 -19.59 33.30
C LEU A 109 -2.70 -20.76 33.45
N GLY A 110 -1.47 -20.60 32.96
CA GLY A 110 -0.40 -21.59 33.10
C GLY A 110 0.01 -21.84 34.55
N SER A 111 0.08 -20.78 35.37
CA SER A 111 0.32 -20.89 36.81
C SER A 111 -0.80 -21.66 37.52
N LEU A 112 -2.06 -21.41 37.16
CA LEU A 112 -3.20 -22.17 37.70
C LEU A 112 -3.11 -23.66 37.31
N ALA A 113 -2.82 -23.95 36.05
CA ALA A 113 -2.67 -25.33 35.58
C ALA A 113 -1.50 -26.06 36.28
N THR A 114 -0.39 -25.36 36.53
CA THR A 114 0.75 -25.91 37.27
C THR A 114 0.40 -26.19 38.73
N ALA A 115 -0.36 -25.29 39.37
CA ALA A 115 -0.86 -25.52 40.73
C ALA A 115 -1.78 -26.75 40.79
N GLN A 116 -2.70 -26.88 39.82
CA GLN A 116 -3.59 -28.04 39.69
C GLN A 116 -2.80 -29.35 39.51
N TYR A 117 -1.78 -29.35 38.65
CA TYR A 117 -0.90 -30.51 38.43
C TYR A 117 -0.16 -30.92 39.71
N ARG A 118 0.38 -29.96 40.47
CA ARG A 118 1.09 -30.24 41.74
C ARG A 118 0.18 -30.77 42.84
N SER A 119 -1.09 -30.33 42.88
CA SER A 119 -2.09 -30.85 43.83
C SER A 119 -2.71 -32.19 43.41
N GLY A 120 -2.43 -32.68 42.19
CA GLY A 120 -3.16 -33.75 41.51
C GLY A 120 -2.81 -35.19 41.91
N THR A 121 -2.29 -35.46 43.10
CA THR A 121 -2.05 -36.84 43.57
C THR A 121 -3.34 -37.60 43.91
N LEU A 122 -4.46 -36.90 44.13
CA LEU A 122 -5.81 -37.46 44.29
C LEU A 122 -6.83 -36.55 43.58
N ASP A 123 -7.78 -37.12 42.85
CA ASP A 123 -8.85 -36.38 42.17
C ASP A 123 -9.66 -35.55 43.21
N PRO A 124 -9.90 -34.23 42.98
CA PRO A 124 -10.72 -33.42 43.88
C PRO A 124 -12.10 -34.02 44.17
N ALA A 125 -12.70 -34.75 43.23
CA ALA A 125 -13.95 -35.47 43.42
C ALA A 125 -13.79 -36.66 44.38
N VAL A 126 -12.65 -37.36 44.32
CA VAL A 126 -12.31 -38.45 45.26
C VAL A 126 -12.01 -37.90 46.65
N GLN A 127 -11.28 -36.78 46.77
CA GLN A 127 -11.07 -36.10 48.05
C GLN A 127 -12.40 -35.63 48.68
N LEU A 128 -13.33 -35.17 47.84
CA LEU A 128 -14.65 -34.73 48.26
C LEU A 128 -15.52 -35.91 48.73
N ALA A 129 -15.47 -37.04 48.02
CA ALA A 129 -16.19 -38.27 48.41
C ALA A 129 -15.65 -38.92 49.69
N LEU A 130 -14.36 -38.72 50.00
CA LEU A 130 -13.71 -39.20 51.22
C LEU A 130 -13.85 -38.23 52.41
N SER A 131 -14.51 -37.09 52.25
CA SER A 131 -14.77 -36.14 53.33
C SER A 131 -15.82 -36.72 54.29
N SER A 132 -15.42 -36.94 55.54
CA SER A 132 -16.29 -37.45 56.61
C SER A 132 -17.11 -36.37 57.32
N ASP A 133 -16.99 -35.11 56.89
CA ASP A 133 -17.65 -33.94 57.50
C ASP A 133 -18.54 -33.23 56.45
N PRO A 134 -19.88 -33.22 56.63
CA PRO A 134 -20.82 -32.57 55.72
C PRO A 134 -20.57 -31.07 55.51
N ASP A 135 -20.12 -30.35 56.54
CA ASP A 135 -19.86 -28.91 56.44
C ASP A 135 -18.59 -28.66 55.64
N ALA A 136 -17.55 -29.47 55.86
CA ALA A 136 -16.32 -29.42 55.09
C ALA A 136 -16.54 -29.77 53.61
N TYR A 137 -17.43 -30.73 53.31
CA TYR A 137 -17.85 -31.08 51.95
C TYR A 137 -18.48 -29.86 51.25
N LEU A 138 -19.49 -29.22 51.87
CA LEU A 138 -20.21 -28.09 51.27
C LEU A 138 -19.28 -26.89 51.03
N GLN A 139 -18.38 -26.60 51.98
CA GLN A 139 -17.38 -25.54 51.82
C GLN A 139 -16.45 -25.82 50.64
N ARG A 140 -15.96 -27.05 50.50
CA ARG A 140 -15.03 -27.43 49.42
C ARG A 140 -15.73 -27.46 48.05
N ALA A 141 -16.97 -27.92 47.98
CA ALA A 141 -17.79 -27.85 46.78
C ALA A 141 -18.01 -26.39 46.34
N SER A 142 -18.37 -25.49 47.27
CA SER A 142 -18.55 -24.06 46.97
C SER A 142 -17.27 -23.37 46.50
N TYR A 143 -16.09 -23.85 46.94
CA TYR A 143 -14.80 -23.34 46.51
C TYR A 143 -14.46 -23.81 45.09
N LEU A 144 -14.67 -25.09 44.79
CA LEU A 144 -14.44 -25.68 43.47
C LEU A 144 -15.33 -25.05 42.40
N ASP A 145 -16.61 -24.81 42.72
CA ASP A 145 -17.55 -24.14 41.81
C ASP A 145 -17.09 -22.72 41.45
N ARG A 146 -16.77 -21.90 42.47
CA ARG A 146 -16.22 -20.55 42.28
C ARG A 146 -14.89 -20.55 41.51
N ALA A 147 -14.04 -21.54 41.74
CA ALA A 147 -12.78 -21.69 41.00
C ALA A 147 -13.02 -22.05 39.53
N GLY A 148 -13.97 -22.95 39.25
CA GLY A 148 -14.40 -23.33 37.91
C GLY A 148 -14.98 -22.15 37.14
N ASP A 149 -15.84 -21.36 37.78
CA ASP A 149 -16.39 -20.12 37.20
C ASP A 149 -15.31 -19.11 36.85
N ARG A 150 -14.32 -18.93 37.73
CA ARG A 150 -13.18 -18.04 37.49
C ARG A 150 -12.34 -18.52 36.32
N GLN A 151 -12.05 -19.82 36.23
CA GLN A 151 -11.31 -20.41 35.12
C GLN A 151 -12.06 -20.24 33.79
N ASN A 152 -13.36 -20.50 33.78
CA ASN A 152 -14.22 -20.27 32.61
C ASN A 152 -14.24 -18.78 32.21
N GLY A 153 -14.28 -17.87 33.17
CA GLY A 153 -14.16 -16.42 32.96
C GLY A 153 -12.84 -16.03 32.30
N LEU A 154 -11.72 -16.56 32.78
CA LEU A 154 -10.38 -16.35 32.21
C LEU A 154 -10.29 -16.86 30.77
N LEU A 155 -10.78 -18.08 30.51
CA LEU A 155 -10.80 -18.66 29.16
C LEU A 155 -11.65 -17.83 28.19
N ARG A 156 -12.84 -17.38 28.61
CA ARG A 156 -13.66 -16.44 27.82
C ARG A 156 -12.92 -15.13 27.57
N GLY A 157 -12.18 -14.61 28.56
CA GLY A 157 -11.33 -13.42 28.42
C GLY A 157 -10.24 -13.59 27.36
N ILE A 158 -9.50 -14.70 27.42
CA ILE A 158 -8.45 -15.05 26.45
C ILE A 158 -9.04 -15.16 25.04
N ARG A 159 -10.17 -15.86 24.86
CA ARG A 159 -10.84 -15.98 23.56
C ARG A 159 -11.22 -14.61 22.99
N ARG A 160 -11.75 -13.71 23.83
CA ARG A 160 -12.05 -12.32 23.43
C ARG A 160 -10.79 -11.56 23.02
N GLN A 161 -9.70 -11.67 23.77
CA GLN A 161 -8.42 -11.02 23.45
C GLN A 161 -7.85 -11.52 22.11
N VAL A 162 -7.87 -12.82 21.86
CA VAL A 162 -7.44 -13.41 20.59
C VAL A 162 -8.27 -12.85 19.43
N SER A 163 -9.60 -12.85 19.56
CA SER A 163 -10.50 -12.29 18.53
C SER A 163 -10.22 -10.81 18.26
N GLN A 164 -9.95 -10.02 19.31
CA GLN A 164 -9.59 -8.61 19.18
C GLN A 164 -8.24 -8.41 18.46
N ILE A 165 -7.22 -9.21 18.79
CA ILE A 165 -5.91 -9.16 18.11
C ILE A 165 -6.07 -9.50 16.63
N THR A 166 -6.83 -10.54 16.29
CA THR A 166 -7.11 -10.91 14.90
C THR A 166 -7.76 -9.75 14.14
N ARG A 167 -8.72 -9.05 14.74
CA ARG A 167 -9.34 -7.86 14.12
C ARG A 167 -8.36 -6.72 13.90
N VAL A 168 -7.48 -6.44 14.86
CA VAL A 168 -6.46 -5.38 14.71
C VAL A 168 -5.48 -5.75 13.61
N LYS A 169 -5.03 -7.00 13.54
CA LYS A 169 -4.14 -7.49 12.46
C LYS A 169 -4.79 -7.35 11.09
N ALA A 170 -6.05 -7.79 10.94
CA ALA A 170 -6.77 -7.66 9.67
C ALA A 170 -6.92 -6.19 9.23
N ARG A 171 -7.13 -5.26 10.17
CA ARG A 171 -7.13 -3.82 9.86
C ARG A 171 -5.75 -3.32 9.46
N ALA A 172 -4.69 -3.77 10.13
CA ALA A 172 -3.32 -3.41 9.79
C ALA A 172 -2.93 -3.90 8.38
N ASP A 173 -3.37 -5.10 8.00
CA ASP A 173 -3.16 -5.65 6.66
C ASP A 173 -3.85 -4.76 5.60
N GLN A 174 -5.12 -4.39 5.83
CA GLN A 174 -5.86 -3.48 4.94
C GLN A 174 -5.21 -2.09 4.83
N GLU A 175 -4.74 -1.50 5.93
CA GLU A 175 -4.04 -0.21 5.89
C GLU A 175 -2.67 -0.32 5.21
N THR A 176 -2.00 -1.46 5.31
CA THR A 176 -0.75 -1.73 4.61
C THR A 176 -0.96 -1.82 3.10
N GLU A 177 -2.03 -2.47 2.65
CA GLU A 177 -2.43 -2.49 1.23
C GLU A 177 -2.76 -1.09 0.71
N ARG A 178 -3.51 -0.30 1.48
CA ARG A 178 -3.79 1.11 1.16
C ARG A 178 -2.52 1.92 1.05
N LEU A 179 -1.60 1.79 2.00
CA LEU A 179 -0.30 2.46 1.97
C LEU A 179 0.51 2.07 0.73
N ALA A 180 0.51 0.78 0.35
CA ALA A 180 1.18 0.32 -0.87
C ALA A 180 0.60 0.97 -2.13
N ALA A 181 -0.74 1.07 -2.23
CA ALA A 181 -1.41 1.77 -3.32
C ALA A 181 -1.07 3.26 -3.37
N ARG A 182 -1.09 3.97 -2.23
CA ARG A 182 -0.70 5.40 -2.17
C ARG A 182 0.76 5.62 -2.56
N ARG A 183 1.66 4.71 -2.16
CA ARG A 183 3.06 4.75 -2.58
C ARG A 183 3.22 4.52 -4.08
N ALA A 184 2.35 3.74 -4.72
CA ALA A 184 2.34 3.59 -6.17
C ALA A 184 1.88 4.89 -6.86
N GLU A 185 0.75 5.47 -6.42
CA GLU A 185 0.26 6.76 -6.93
C GLU A 185 1.33 7.87 -6.83
N LEU A 186 2.08 7.92 -5.72
CA LEU A 186 3.19 8.85 -5.54
C LEU A 186 4.29 8.68 -6.59
N ARG A 187 4.65 7.44 -6.93
CA ARG A 187 5.65 7.17 -7.98
C ARG A 187 5.14 7.59 -9.35
N ASP A 188 3.86 7.35 -9.62
CA ASP A 188 3.23 7.68 -10.90
C ASP A 188 3.15 9.20 -11.07
N HIS A 189 2.69 9.95 -10.05
CA HIS A 189 2.69 11.41 -10.08
C HIS A 189 4.10 11.99 -10.20
N ARG A 190 5.08 11.46 -9.45
CA ARG A 190 6.48 11.89 -9.56
C ARG A 190 7.04 11.69 -10.97
N THR A 191 6.70 10.56 -11.60
CA THR A 191 7.10 10.27 -12.97
C THR A 191 6.43 11.23 -13.94
N ALA A 192 5.12 11.45 -13.79
CA ALA A 192 4.36 12.37 -14.64
C ALA A 192 4.89 13.81 -14.58
N ILE A 193 5.27 14.30 -13.39
CA ILE A 193 5.90 15.62 -13.20
C ILE A 193 7.22 15.67 -13.96
N ARG A 194 8.10 14.68 -13.74
CA ARG A 194 9.42 14.62 -14.39
C ARG A 194 9.32 14.57 -15.92
N THR A 195 8.39 13.77 -16.45
CA THR A 195 8.17 13.67 -17.90
C THR A 195 7.73 15.01 -18.46
N LYS A 196 6.74 15.68 -17.86
CA LYS A 196 6.26 16.99 -18.34
C LYS A 196 7.35 18.07 -18.30
N LEU A 197 8.14 18.12 -17.23
CA LEU A 197 9.25 19.06 -17.12
C LEU A 197 10.35 18.76 -18.15
N ALA A 198 10.65 17.49 -18.41
CA ALA A 198 11.62 17.10 -19.44
C ALA A 198 11.13 17.45 -20.86
N ASP A 199 9.84 17.23 -21.14
CA ASP A 199 9.24 17.58 -22.43
C ASP A 199 9.19 19.10 -22.64
N ALA A 200 8.89 19.86 -21.58
CA ALA A 200 8.96 21.32 -21.60
C ALA A 200 10.38 21.80 -21.91
N ARG A 201 11.39 21.19 -21.27
CA ARG A 201 12.79 21.53 -21.54
C ARG A 201 13.20 21.22 -22.97
N LYS A 202 12.82 20.05 -23.51
CA LYS A 202 13.09 19.68 -24.91
C LYS A 202 12.49 20.66 -25.90
N LEU A 203 11.27 21.15 -25.63
CA LEU A 203 10.63 22.18 -26.46
C LEU A 203 11.34 23.53 -26.35
N LEU A 204 11.79 23.93 -25.17
CA LEU A 204 12.63 25.13 -25.03
C LEU A 204 13.96 24.99 -25.77
N ASP A 205 14.50 23.77 -25.87
CA ASP A 205 15.69 23.42 -26.65
C ASP A 205 15.52 23.50 -28.18
N THR A 206 14.28 23.68 -28.68
CA THR A 206 14.05 23.98 -30.10
C THR A 206 14.02 25.48 -30.42
N LEU A 207 13.97 26.36 -29.41
CA LEU A 207 13.98 27.81 -29.59
C LEU A 207 15.41 28.36 -29.72
N THR A 208 15.55 29.49 -30.41
CA THR A 208 16.80 30.26 -30.40
C THR A 208 17.10 30.85 -29.01
N ALA A 209 18.34 31.27 -28.78
CA ALA A 209 18.74 31.87 -27.50
C ALA A 209 17.92 33.12 -27.16
N ASP A 210 17.68 33.99 -28.14
CA ASP A 210 16.91 35.22 -27.96
C ASP A 210 15.43 34.92 -27.66
N GLU A 211 14.83 33.96 -28.37
CA GLU A 211 13.46 33.53 -28.13
C GLU A 211 13.27 32.90 -26.75
N ARG A 212 14.28 32.17 -26.26
CA ARG A 212 14.28 31.60 -24.91
C ARG A 212 14.43 32.68 -23.84
N ALA A 213 15.37 33.59 -23.99
CA ALA A 213 15.56 34.71 -23.04
C ALA A 213 14.30 35.58 -22.94
N ALA A 214 13.63 35.83 -24.07
CA ALA A 214 12.34 36.52 -24.10
C ALA A 214 11.21 35.70 -23.44
N TYR A 215 11.25 34.37 -23.47
CA TYR A 215 10.29 33.53 -22.75
C TYR A 215 10.54 33.57 -21.24
N GLU A 216 11.78 33.39 -20.80
CA GLU A 216 12.17 33.36 -19.38
C GLU A 216 11.85 34.69 -18.70
N SER A 217 12.24 35.83 -19.31
CA SER A 217 11.87 37.17 -18.80
C SER A 217 10.35 37.39 -18.72
N ALA A 218 9.58 36.90 -19.69
CA ALA A 218 8.13 36.97 -19.66
C ALA A 218 7.49 36.01 -18.63
N ALA A 219 8.13 34.88 -18.33
CA ALA A 219 7.70 33.95 -17.29
C ALA A 219 7.98 34.54 -15.89
N ASP A 220 9.16 35.10 -15.68
CA ASP A 220 9.55 35.76 -14.43
C ASP A 220 8.64 36.94 -14.10
N ALA A 221 8.30 37.77 -15.10
CA ALA A 221 7.34 38.87 -14.92
C ALA A 221 5.93 38.37 -14.53
N ARG A 222 5.54 37.17 -14.98
CA ARG A 222 4.26 36.54 -14.62
C ARG A 222 4.25 35.93 -13.22
N HIS A 223 5.41 35.52 -12.68
CA HIS A 223 5.52 34.87 -11.36
C HIS A 223 6.05 35.80 -10.25
N GLY A 224 6.72 36.90 -10.59
CA GLY A 224 7.33 37.85 -9.64
C GLY A 224 6.51 39.11 -9.32
N GLY A 225 5.24 39.19 -9.75
CA GLY A 225 4.42 40.41 -9.72
C GLY A 225 3.37 40.53 -8.61
N GLY A 226 3.47 39.77 -7.52
CA GLY A 226 2.62 40.00 -6.34
C GLY A 226 3.23 41.13 -5.48
N PRO A 227 2.53 42.24 -5.19
CA PRO A 227 3.07 43.26 -4.31
C PRO A 227 3.36 42.62 -2.95
N SER A 228 4.63 42.65 -2.56
CA SER A 228 5.04 42.45 -1.18
C SER A 228 4.38 43.57 -0.37
N HIS A 229 3.25 43.28 0.28
CA HIS A 229 2.77 44.09 1.38
C HIS A 229 3.80 43.92 2.51
N ALA A 230 4.74 44.85 2.54
CA ALA A 230 5.41 45.25 3.75
C ALA A 230 4.37 45.99 4.60
N ASP A 231 3.96 45.36 5.70
CA ASP A 231 3.63 45.97 6.98
C ASP A 231 3.64 44.89 8.07
#